data_AF-A3XQ02-F1
#
_entry.id   AF-A3XQ02-F1
#
_cell.length_a   1.000
_cell.length_b   1.000
_cell.length_c   1.000
_cell.angle_alpha   90.00
_cell.angle_beta   90.00
_cell.angle_gamma   90.00
#
_symmetry.space_group_name_H-M   'P 1'
#
loop_
_entity.id
_entity.type
_entity.pdbx_description
1 polymer ?
#
loop_
_entity_poly.entity_id
_entity_poly.type
_entity_poly.pdbx_seq_one_letter_code
_entity_poly.pdbx_strand_id
1 'polypeptide(L)'
;MERVKNILVALDLSSIDNHLIEYSSFLAEKVAAENVYFVHNIKKYEISELFEEELQKVNLDQLIGDELNEKIEKRFTATANWEVLISEDSNTESLIHYIANKYQIDLTIVGNKPATEGTGVVTAKLLRLLKCSILSVPKTARVQLDKVWVGTDFSGHSRKSFVFAQALKSKWDLEVNAVHIFHVPMQFSPYIPREDAAQKIEKHLLQKSAKFFRKLGGAVPENNQLIYAKDRSVSQRFLVEIEKQKPDLIILSDKGGSNISSLLIGSLTEELFEESLSSPLLVVK
;
A
#
# COMPACT_ATOMS: atom_id res chain seq x y z
N MET A 1 3.05 14.88 -10.75
CA MET A 1 3.21 13.54 -10.17
C MET A 1 4.28 12.85 -10.99
N GLU A 2 5.26 12.22 -10.37
CA GLU A 2 6.09 11.26 -11.11
C GLU A 2 5.17 10.11 -11.54
N ARG A 3 5.13 9.86 -12.85
CA ARG A 3 4.26 8.84 -13.44
C ARG A 3 4.75 7.48 -12.97
N VAL A 4 3.86 6.59 -12.53
CA VAL A 4 4.21 5.19 -12.24
C VAL A 4 4.48 4.49 -13.58
N LYS A 5 5.76 4.36 -13.94
CA LYS A 5 6.23 3.72 -15.16
C LYS A 5 6.73 2.31 -14.88
N ASN A 6 7.47 2.14 -13.79
CA ASN A 6 8.10 0.87 -13.45
C ASN A 6 7.50 0.33 -12.16
N ILE A 7 6.95 -0.88 -12.23
CA ILE A 7 6.34 -1.59 -11.10
C ILE A 7 7.23 -2.79 -10.74
N LEU A 8 7.46 -3.02 -9.46
CA LEU A 8 8.03 -4.25 -8.94
C LEU A 8 6.93 -5.05 -8.25
N VAL A 9 6.82 -6.35 -8.51
CA VAL A 9 5.90 -7.25 -7.82
C VAL A 9 6.72 -8.31 -7.10
N ALA A 10 6.69 -8.32 -5.77
CA ALA A 10 7.41 -9.33 -4.97
C ALA A 10 6.56 -10.59 -4.84
N LEU A 11 7.06 -11.70 -5.37
CA LEU A 11 6.42 -13.02 -5.38
C LEU A 11 7.16 -13.99 -4.46
N ASP A 12 6.43 -14.86 -3.78
CA ASP A 12 7.01 -15.83 -2.84
C ASP A 12 6.48 -17.26 -3.01
N LEU A 13 5.92 -17.56 -4.18
CA LEU A 13 5.32 -18.83 -4.59
C LEU A 13 4.16 -19.29 -3.72
N SER A 14 3.62 -18.40 -2.89
CA SER A 14 2.45 -18.70 -2.08
C SER A 14 1.15 -18.65 -2.87
N SER A 15 0.05 -19.05 -2.22
CA SER A 15 -1.27 -19.04 -2.86
C SER A 15 -1.79 -17.65 -3.26
N ILE A 16 -1.16 -16.56 -2.80
CA ILE A 16 -1.56 -15.18 -3.16
C ILE A 16 -0.98 -14.73 -4.51
N ASP A 17 0.10 -15.35 -4.98
CA ASP A 17 0.87 -14.84 -6.14
C ASP A 17 0.02 -14.77 -7.41
N ASN A 18 -0.85 -15.75 -7.64
CA ASN A 18 -1.77 -15.70 -8.78
C ASN A 18 -2.64 -14.43 -8.74
N HIS A 19 -3.14 -14.08 -7.55
CA HIS A 19 -3.93 -12.88 -7.35
C HIS A 19 -3.08 -11.60 -7.44
N LEU A 20 -1.83 -11.62 -6.96
CA LEU A 20 -0.90 -10.49 -7.12
C LEU A 20 -0.59 -10.21 -8.58
N ILE A 21 -0.39 -11.26 -9.39
CA ILE A 21 -0.15 -11.12 -10.84
C ILE A 21 -1.36 -10.48 -11.50
N GLU A 22 -2.57 -10.99 -11.25
CA GLU A 22 -3.83 -10.45 -11.78
C GLU A 22 -4.05 -8.98 -11.36
N TYR A 23 -3.87 -8.69 -10.07
CA TYR A 23 -4.03 -7.34 -9.54
C TYR A 23 -2.97 -6.37 -10.09
N SER A 24 -1.72 -6.81 -10.22
CA SER A 24 -0.64 -6.01 -10.80
C SER A 24 -0.88 -5.68 -12.26
N SER A 25 -1.43 -6.63 -13.03
CA SER A 25 -1.87 -6.42 -14.42
C SER A 25 -2.93 -5.33 -14.49
N PHE A 26 -4.00 -5.49 -13.71
CA PHE A 26 -5.06 -4.49 -13.62
C PHE A 26 -4.52 -3.10 -13.27
N LEU A 27 -3.67 -3.00 -12.24
CA LEU A 27 -3.13 -1.72 -11.82
C LEU A 27 -2.17 -1.11 -12.84
N ALA A 28 -1.35 -1.93 -13.50
CA ALA A 28 -0.42 -1.51 -14.54
C ALA A 28 -1.16 -0.80 -15.69
N GLU A 29 -2.33 -1.32 -16.10
CA GLU A 29 -3.20 -0.64 -17.07
C GLU A 29 -3.73 0.68 -16.52
N LYS A 30 -4.23 0.69 -15.27
CA LYS A 30 -4.79 1.90 -14.66
C LYS A 30 -3.80 3.05 -14.57
N VAL A 31 -2.54 2.75 -14.24
CA VAL A 31 -1.49 3.77 -14.14
C VAL A 31 -0.78 4.03 -15.47
N ALA A 32 -1.03 3.21 -16.50
CA ALA A 32 -0.30 3.17 -17.77
C ALA A 32 1.22 3.00 -17.57
N ALA A 33 1.56 1.95 -16.83
CA ALA A 33 2.93 1.51 -16.59
C ALA A 33 3.59 1.06 -17.90
N GLU A 34 4.91 1.20 -17.95
CA GLU A 34 5.75 0.81 -19.09
C GLU A 34 6.35 -0.57 -18.84
N ASN A 35 6.78 -0.86 -17.59
CA ASN A 35 7.45 -2.11 -17.22
C ASN A 35 6.96 -2.67 -15.88
N VAL A 36 6.87 -3.99 -15.77
CA VAL A 36 6.54 -4.73 -14.54
C VAL A 36 7.59 -5.83 -14.30
N TYR A 37 8.30 -5.73 -13.18
CA TYR A 37 9.33 -6.68 -12.79
C TYR A 37 8.82 -7.60 -11.70
N PHE A 38 8.65 -8.89 -12.00
CA PHE A 38 8.26 -9.91 -11.05
C PHE A 38 9.51 -10.47 -10.38
N VAL A 39 9.67 -10.21 -9.08
CA VAL A 39 10.88 -10.56 -8.33
C VAL A 39 10.58 -11.71 -7.39
N HIS A 40 11.39 -12.76 -7.46
CA HIS A 40 11.39 -13.86 -6.50
C HIS A 40 12.79 -14.09 -5.94
N ASN A 41 12.87 -14.26 -4.62
CA ASN A 41 14.13 -14.57 -3.93
C ASN A 41 14.08 -16.00 -3.38
N ILE A 42 14.91 -16.88 -3.94
CA ILE A 42 15.06 -18.25 -3.50
C ILE A 42 15.84 -18.26 -2.19
N LYS A 43 15.19 -18.73 -1.14
CA LYS A 43 15.79 -18.85 0.18
C LYS A 43 16.43 -20.21 0.38
N LYS A 44 17.50 -20.52 -0.38
CA LYS A 44 18.20 -21.80 -0.27
C LYS A 44 18.65 -22.11 1.17
N TYR A 45 19.02 -21.09 1.94
CA TYR A 45 19.43 -21.22 3.32
C TYR A 45 18.32 -21.69 4.28
N GLU A 46 17.03 -21.60 3.90
CA GLU A 46 15.92 -22.17 4.67
C GLU A 46 15.70 -23.65 4.34
N ILE A 47 16.31 -24.15 3.26
CA ILE A 47 16.23 -25.55 2.88
C ILE A 47 17.30 -26.32 3.67
N SER A 48 16.90 -27.40 4.31
CA SER A 48 17.77 -28.20 5.19
C SER A 48 19.06 -28.66 4.50
N GLU A 49 20.17 -28.66 5.24
CA GLU A 49 21.46 -29.26 4.84
C GLU A 49 21.27 -30.70 4.32
N LEU A 50 20.22 -31.40 4.80
CA LEU A 50 19.86 -32.76 4.40
C LEU A 50 19.49 -32.91 2.91
N PHE A 51 19.21 -31.82 2.20
CA PHE A 51 18.82 -31.84 0.78
C PHE A 51 19.79 -31.07 -0.13
N GLU A 52 20.95 -30.65 0.40
CA GLU A 52 21.92 -29.86 -0.39
C GLU A 52 22.42 -30.59 -1.63
N GLU A 53 22.69 -31.89 -1.54
CA GLU A 53 23.19 -32.70 -2.66
C GLU A 53 22.14 -32.86 -3.78
N GLU A 54 20.86 -32.98 -3.42
CA GLU A 54 19.75 -33.02 -4.35
C GLU A 54 19.50 -31.65 -4.99
N LEU A 55 19.60 -30.57 -4.20
CA LEU A 55 19.44 -29.21 -4.69
C LEU A 55 20.54 -28.81 -5.68
N GLN A 56 21.79 -29.25 -5.47
CA GLN A 56 22.89 -29.00 -6.40
C GLN A 56 22.68 -29.66 -7.76
N LYS A 57 21.85 -30.71 -7.84
CA LYS A 57 21.54 -31.42 -9.09
C LYS A 57 20.41 -30.74 -9.88
N VAL A 58 19.71 -29.77 -9.29
CA VAL A 58 18.57 -29.08 -9.88
C VAL A 58 18.92 -27.61 -10.12
N ASN A 59 18.68 -27.13 -11.35
CA ASN A 59 18.75 -25.70 -11.62
C ASN A 59 17.45 -25.02 -11.12
N LEU A 60 17.42 -24.68 -9.82
CA LEU A 60 16.26 -24.07 -9.18
C LEU A 60 15.87 -22.73 -9.82
N ASP A 61 16.85 -21.92 -10.23
CA ASP A 61 16.61 -20.65 -10.90
C ASP A 61 15.78 -20.85 -12.16
N GLN A 62 16.18 -21.81 -13.01
CA GLN A 62 15.47 -22.12 -14.24
C GLN A 62 14.09 -22.71 -13.96
N LEU A 63 13.98 -23.66 -13.04
CA LEU A 63 12.71 -24.33 -12.73
C LEU A 63 11.66 -23.35 -12.19
N ILE A 64 12.05 -22.52 -11.21
CA ILE A 64 11.16 -21.52 -10.61
C ILE A 64 10.87 -20.41 -11.61
N GLY A 65 11.87 -19.99 -12.39
CA GLY A 65 11.71 -19.03 -13.47
C GLY A 65 10.65 -19.48 -14.49
N ASP A 66 10.75 -20.72 -14.96
CA ASP A 66 9.80 -21.29 -15.93
C ASP A 66 8.38 -21.39 -15.35
N GLU A 67 8.24 -21.84 -14.10
CA GLU A 67 6.94 -21.89 -13.41
C GLU A 67 6.31 -20.49 -13.28
N LEU A 68 7.10 -19.48 -12.90
CA LEU A 68 6.64 -18.11 -12.78
C LEU A 68 6.27 -17.51 -14.14
N ASN A 69 7.09 -17.72 -15.17
CA ASN A 69 6.81 -17.30 -16.54
C ASN A 69 5.45 -17.86 -17.00
N GLU A 70 5.22 -19.16 -16.83
CA GLU A 70 3.95 -19.80 -17.22
C GLU A 70 2.76 -19.21 -16.44
N LYS A 71 2.92 -18.95 -15.14
CA LYS A 71 1.87 -18.33 -14.32
C LYS A 71 1.55 -16.91 -14.76
N ILE A 72 2.58 -16.13 -15.08
CA ILE A 72 2.49 -14.72 -15.49
C ILE A 72 1.87 -14.62 -16.89
N GLU A 73 2.35 -15.39 -17.87
CA GLU A 73 1.81 -15.43 -19.24
C GLU A 73 0.30 -15.71 -19.25
N LYS A 74 -0.19 -16.56 -18.35
CA LYS A 74 -1.61 -16.92 -18.27
C LYS A 74 -2.50 -15.83 -17.65
N ARG A 75 -1.95 -14.91 -16.86
CA ARG A 75 -2.73 -14.01 -15.98
C ARG A 75 -2.46 -12.53 -16.19
N PHE A 76 -1.24 -12.19 -16.60
CA PHE A 76 -0.84 -10.82 -16.85
C PHE A 76 -1.27 -10.42 -18.26
N THR A 77 -2.27 -9.55 -18.33
CA THR A 77 -2.95 -9.14 -19.56
C THR A 77 -2.66 -7.69 -19.97
N ALA A 78 -2.03 -6.92 -19.08
CA ALA A 78 -1.66 -5.53 -19.36
C ALA A 78 -0.64 -5.44 -20.49
N THR A 79 -0.65 -4.32 -21.22
CA THR A 79 0.27 -4.06 -22.33
C THR A 79 1.69 -3.69 -21.89
N ALA A 80 1.94 -3.56 -20.59
CA ALA A 80 3.26 -3.24 -20.07
C ALA A 80 4.24 -4.40 -20.34
N ASN A 81 5.51 -4.08 -20.60
CA ASN A 81 6.54 -5.11 -20.68
C ASN A 81 6.68 -5.78 -19.32
N TRP A 82 6.99 -7.06 -19.27
CA TRP A 82 7.27 -7.74 -18.02
C TRP A 82 8.50 -8.63 -18.10
N GLU A 83 9.16 -8.81 -16.96
CA GLU A 83 10.36 -9.62 -16.80
C GLU A 83 10.32 -10.33 -15.44
N VAL A 84 10.79 -11.57 -15.38
CA VAL A 84 10.98 -12.32 -14.14
C VAL A 84 12.44 -12.20 -13.69
N LEU A 85 12.65 -11.75 -12.46
CA LEU A 85 13.95 -11.62 -11.82
C LEU A 85 14.04 -12.61 -10.66
N ILE A 86 14.88 -13.64 -10.83
CA ILE A 86 15.20 -14.62 -9.79
C ILE A 86 16.53 -14.26 -9.14
N SER A 87 16.62 -14.41 -7.82
CA SER A 87 17.85 -14.21 -7.06
C SER A 87 17.92 -15.16 -5.87
N GLU A 88 19.11 -15.34 -5.30
CA GLU A 88 19.39 -16.20 -4.15
C GLU A 88 20.04 -15.39 -3.01
N ASP A 89 19.60 -14.16 -2.81
CA ASP A 89 20.16 -13.26 -1.81
C ASP A 89 19.72 -13.69 -0.40
N SER A 90 20.64 -13.64 0.56
CA SER A 90 20.36 -13.97 1.96
C SER A 90 19.47 -12.92 2.66
N ASN A 91 19.34 -11.72 2.07
CA ASN A 91 18.54 -10.63 2.60
C ASN A 91 17.54 -10.10 1.54
N THR A 92 16.30 -10.59 1.62
CA THR A 92 15.24 -10.24 0.68
C THR A 92 14.94 -8.73 0.64
N GLU A 93 14.93 -8.03 1.79
CA GLU A 93 14.66 -6.60 1.79
C GLU A 93 15.76 -5.77 1.10
N SER A 94 17.03 -6.20 1.21
CA SER A 94 18.18 -5.55 0.59
C SER A 94 18.20 -5.79 -0.92
N LEU A 95 17.89 -7.01 -1.34
CA LEU A 95 17.69 -7.35 -2.75
C LEU A 95 16.59 -6.50 -3.39
N ILE A 96 15.40 -6.46 -2.79
CA ILE A 96 14.28 -5.67 -3.32
C ILE A 96 14.63 -4.19 -3.34
N HIS A 97 15.32 -3.67 -2.31
CA HIS A 97 15.81 -2.29 -2.31
C HIS A 97 16.83 -2.04 -3.44
N TYR A 98 17.76 -2.97 -3.69
CA TYR A 98 18.71 -2.88 -4.80
C TYR A 98 18.01 -2.86 -6.15
N ILE A 99 17.09 -3.79 -6.40
CA ILE A 99 16.30 -3.84 -7.65
C ILE A 99 15.48 -2.56 -7.81
N ALA A 100 14.82 -2.11 -6.74
CA ALA A 100 14.03 -0.88 -6.76
C ALA A 100 14.84 0.34 -7.22
N ASN A 101 16.08 0.48 -6.73
CA ASN A 101 16.97 1.55 -7.17
C ASN A 101 17.53 1.31 -8.59
N LYS A 102 17.94 0.08 -8.92
CA LYS A 102 18.55 -0.25 -10.22
C LYS A 102 17.58 -0.03 -11.38
N TYR A 103 16.33 -0.47 -11.23
CA TYR A 103 15.31 -0.40 -12.26
C TYR A 103 14.42 0.86 -12.13
N GLN A 104 14.77 1.78 -11.23
CA GLN A 104 14.03 3.04 -11.00
C GLN A 104 12.52 2.75 -10.81
N ILE A 105 12.21 1.86 -9.87
CA ILE A 105 10.85 1.44 -9.57
C ILE A 105 10.09 2.60 -8.94
N ASP A 106 8.88 2.87 -9.43
CA ASP A 106 7.98 3.91 -8.90
C ASP A 106 7.00 3.33 -7.88
N LEU A 107 6.65 2.06 -8.05
CA LEU A 107 5.69 1.33 -7.21
C LEU A 107 6.13 -0.12 -6.96
N THR A 108 6.25 -0.50 -5.70
CA THR A 108 6.44 -1.90 -5.29
C THR A 108 5.14 -2.50 -4.79
N ILE A 109 4.75 -3.66 -5.30
CA ILE A 109 3.56 -4.42 -4.93
C ILE A 109 3.99 -5.65 -4.12
N VAL A 110 3.35 -5.87 -2.97
CA VAL A 110 3.60 -6.99 -2.06
C VAL A 110 2.28 -7.61 -1.61
N GLY A 111 2.32 -8.89 -1.26
CA GLY A 111 1.17 -9.59 -0.67
C GLY A 111 0.90 -9.17 0.77
N ASN A 112 -0.37 -8.92 1.10
CA ASN A 112 -0.85 -8.79 2.47
C ASN A 112 -1.43 -10.13 2.93
N LYS A 113 -0.74 -10.77 3.87
CA LYS A 113 -1.10 -12.09 4.39
C LYS A 113 -1.43 -12.01 5.86
N PRO A 114 -2.33 -12.87 6.37
CA PRO A 114 -2.54 -13.00 7.80
C PRO A 114 -1.25 -13.48 8.48
N ALA A 115 -1.10 -13.14 9.77
CA ALA A 115 0.07 -13.51 10.57
C ALA A 115 0.35 -15.03 10.61
N THR A 116 -0.66 -15.86 10.35
CA THR A 116 -0.55 -17.33 10.25
C THR A 116 0.20 -17.81 9.00
N GLU A 117 0.25 -17.00 7.95
CA GLU A 117 0.89 -17.33 6.66
C GLU A 117 2.18 -16.53 6.41
N GLY A 118 2.49 -15.55 7.25
CA GLY A 118 3.72 -14.75 7.16
C GLY A 118 3.83 -13.73 8.28
N THR A 119 5.06 -13.40 8.67
CA THR A 119 5.33 -12.48 9.80
C THR A 119 5.19 -11.01 9.45
N GLY A 120 5.08 -10.65 8.16
CA GLY A 120 5.04 -9.26 7.68
C GLY A 120 6.35 -8.49 7.84
N VAL A 121 7.40 -9.08 8.44
CA VAL A 121 8.64 -8.39 8.81
C VAL A 121 9.38 -7.80 7.59
N VAL A 122 9.48 -8.57 6.50
CA VAL A 122 10.12 -8.09 5.26
C VAL A 122 9.33 -6.90 4.70
N THR A 123 8.01 -7.04 4.61
CA THR A 123 7.10 -5.99 4.13
C THR A 123 7.20 -4.70 4.96
N ALA A 124 7.23 -4.80 6.29
CA ALA A 124 7.42 -3.65 7.19
C ALA A 124 8.80 -2.98 7.02
N LYS A 125 9.87 -3.76 6.82
CA LYS A 125 11.19 -3.22 6.50
C LYS A 125 11.19 -2.49 5.15
N LEU A 126 10.57 -3.07 4.12
CA LEU A 126 10.45 -2.46 2.80
C LEU A 126 9.74 -1.11 2.86
N LEU A 127 8.68 -0.99 3.68
CA LEU A 127 7.99 0.29 3.90
C LEU A 127 8.95 1.39 4.37
N ARG A 128 9.96 1.08 5.18
CA ARG A 128 10.94 2.05 5.68
C ARG A 128 12.12 2.27 4.72
N LEU A 129 12.55 1.21 4.01
CA LEU A 129 13.73 1.22 3.14
C LEU A 129 13.46 1.84 1.76
N LEU A 130 12.28 1.58 1.19
CA LEU A 130 11.97 1.98 -0.18
C LEU A 130 11.69 3.48 -0.29
N LYS A 131 12.26 4.10 -1.32
CA LYS A 131 11.97 5.49 -1.73
C LYS A 131 10.75 5.59 -2.63
N CYS A 132 10.36 4.48 -3.27
CA CYS A 132 9.19 4.37 -4.12
C CYS A 132 7.93 4.07 -3.31
N SER A 133 6.75 4.30 -3.91
CA SER A 133 5.49 3.96 -3.27
C SER A 133 5.37 2.45 -3.09
N ILE A 134 4.65 2.00 -2.06
CA ILE A 134 4.46 0.57 -1.78
C ILE A 134 2.97 0.25 -1.64
N LEU A 135 2.51 -0.78 -2.32
CA LEU A 135 1.14 -1.28 -2.29
C LEU A 135 1.11 -2.67 -1.67
N SER A 136 0.35 -2.81 -0.59
CA SER A 136 0.05 -4.08 0.05
C SER A 136 -1.30 -4.59 -0.46
N VAL A 137 -1.35 -5.78 -1.06
CA VAL A 137 -2.56 -6.35 -1.69
C VAL A 137 -2.99 -7.62 -0.97
N PRO A 138 -4.16 -7.65 -0.30
CA PRO A 138 -4.68 -8.85 0.32
C PRO A 138 -5.31 -9.80 -0.69
N LYS A 139 -5.39 -11.09 -0.34
CA LYS A 139 -6.04 -12.12 -1.18
C LYS A 139 -7.54 -11.86 -1.44
N THR A 140 -8.17 -11.05 -0.58
CA THR A 140 -9.58 -10.65 -0.66
C THR A 140 -9.79 -9.41 -1.54
N ALA A 141 -8.72 -8.77 -2.02
CA ALA A 141 -8.82 -7.60 -2.86
C ALA A 141 -9.59 -7.92 -4.13
N ARG A 142 -10.50 -7.02 -4.50
CA ARG A 142 -11.21 -7.13 -5.77
C ARG A 142 -10.40 -6.43 -6.85
N VAL A 143 -10.42 -6.96 -8.07
CA VAL A 143 -9.76 -6.37 -9.24
C VAL A 143 -10.65 -5.26 -9.82
N GLN A 144 -10.88 -4.22 -9.02
CA GLN A 144 -11.69 -3.06 -9.36
C GLN A 144 -11.15 -1.82 -8.63
N LEU A 145 -11.59 -0.62 -9.02
CA LEU A 145 -11.09 0.65 -8.46
C LEU A 145 -12.17 1.72 -8.43
N ASP A 146 -13.41 1.33 -8.10
CA ASP A 146 -14.56 2.24 -8.17
C ASP A 146 -14.55 3.19 -6.96
N LYS A 147 -14.18 2.67 -5.78
CA LYS A 147 -14.17 3.43 -4.52
C LYS A 147 -12.77 3.53 -3.92
N VAL A 148 -12.15 4.70 -4.02
CA VAL A 148 -10.82 4.99 -3.48
C VAL A 148 -10.93 5.83 -2.21
N TRP A 149 -10.24 5.39 -1.16
CA TRP A 149 -10.08 6.13 0.08
C TRP A 149 -8.73 6.82 0.11
N VAL A 150 -8.72 8.10 0.50
CA VAL A 150 -7.51 8.84 0.83
C VAL A 150 -7.56 9.18 2.31
N GLY A 151 -6.78 8.45 3.10
CA GLY A 151 -6.62 8.77 4.51
C GLY A 151 -5.78 10.03 4.67
N THR A 152 -6.23 10.97 5.50
CA THR A 152 -5.57 12.27 5.62
C THR A 152 -5.65 12.82 7.03
N ASP A 153 -4.68 13.63 7.39
CA ASP A 153 -4.70 14.53 8.57
C ASP A 153 -4.78 16.01 8.15
N PHE A 154 -5.01 16.26 6.86
CA PHE A 154 -4.96 17.57 6.19
C PHE A 154 -3.64 18.33 6.35
N SER A 155 -2.53 17.61 6.61
CA SER A 155 -1.17 18.19 6.59
C SER A 155 -0.63 18.32 5.16
N GLY A 156 0.48 19.06 5.00
CA GLY A 156 1.15 19.17 3.70
C GLY A 156 1.59 17.81 3.14
N HIS A 157 1.97 16.86 4.00
CA HIS A 157 2.36 15.51 3.58
C HIS A 157 1.21 14.75 2.92
N SER A 158 -0.03 14.92 3.38
CA SER A 158 -1.22 14.29 2.77
C SER A 158 -1.43 14.64 1.29
N ARG A 159 -0.84 15.74 0.80
CA ARG A 159 -1.04 16.24 -0.57
C ARG A 159 -0.72 15.19 -1.64
N LYS A 160 0.35 14.42 -1.47
CA LYS A 160 0.78 13.45 -2.47
C LYS A 160 -0.23 12.32 -2.69
N SER A 161 -0.91 11.88 -1.62
CA SER A 161 -1.97 10.86 -1.72
C SER A 161 -3.16 11.37 -2.54
N PHE A 162 -3.54 12.64 -2.35
CA PHE A 162 -4.59 13.26 -3.18
C PHE A 162 -4.13 13.48 -4.63
N VAL A 163 -2.88 13.89 -4.85
CA VAL A 163 -2.34 14.02 -6.21
C VAL A 163 -2.35 12.67 -6.94
N PHE A 164 -2.00 11.58 -6.24
CA PHE A 164 -2.08 10.23 -6.79
C PHE A 164 -3.52 9.84 -7.15
N ALA A 165 -4.45 10.01 -6.21
CA ALA A 165 -5.87 9.70 -6.43
C ALA A 165 -6.46 10.51 -7.61
N GLN A 166 -6.11 11.79 -7.72
CA GLN A 166 -6.55 12.65 -8.83
C GLN A 166 -5.98 12.22 -10.18
N ALA A 167 -4.72 11.73 -10.21
CA ALA A 167 -4.12 11.22 -11.44
C ALA A 167 -4.78 9.93 -11.94
N LEU A 168 -5.30 9.10 -11.02
CA LEU A 168 -6.15 7.96 -11.40
C LEU A 168 -7.51 8.43 -11.90
N LYS A 169 -8.16 9.33 -11.16
CA LYS A 169 -9.49 9.85 -11.47
C LYS A 169 -9.55 10.62 -12.79
N SER A 170 -8.46 11.24 -13.23
CA SER A 170 -8.42 11.93 -14.52
C SER A 170 -8.47 10.99 -15.73
N LYS A 171 -8.21 9.69 -15.52
CA LYS A 171 -8.22 8.66 -16.56
C LYS A 171 -9.39 7.67 -16.42
N TRP A 172 -9.89 7.49 -15.20
CA TRP A 172 -10.86 6.47 -14.86
C TRP A 172 -11.98 7.05 -14.02
N ASP A 173 -13.19 6.57 -14.27
CA ASP A 173 -14.35 6.92 -13.45
C ASP A 173 -14.24 6.21 -12.10
N LEU A 174 -13.95 6.98 -11.06
CA LEU A 174 -13.82 6.49 -9.69
C LEU A 174 -14.21 7.58 -8.69
N GLU A 175 -14.74 7.13 -7.55
CA GLU A 175 -15.08 7.94 -6.41
C GLU A 175 -13.86 8.09 -5.49
N VAL A 176 -13.43 9.32 -5.21
CA VAL A 176 -12.38 9.61 -4.22
C VAL A 176 -13.02 10.13 -2.94
N ASN A 177 -12.82 9.39 -1.86
CA ASN A 177 -13.30 9.75 -0.52
C ASN A 177 -12.11 10.17 0.36
N ALA A 178 -12.11 11.39 0.86
CA ALA A 178 -11.20 11.77 1.94
C ALA A 178 -11.72 11.22 3.26
N VAL A 179 -10.86 10.53 4.01
CA VAL A 179 -11.20 9.96 5.31
C VAL A 179 -10.25 10.51 6.37
N HIS A 180 -10.80 11.21 7.36
CA HIS A 180 -10.06 11.69 8.51
C HIS A 180 -10.72 11.18 9.81
N ILE A 181 -9.97 10.39 10.55
CA ILE A 181 -10.40 9.89 11.86
C ILE A 181 -9.78 10.78 12.94
N PHE A 182 -10.63 11.34 13.80
CA PHE A 182 -10.23 12.23 14.88
C PHE A 182 -10.62 11.69 16.24
N HIS A 183 -9.92 12.12 17.28
CA HIS A 183 -10.24 11.82 18.68
C HIS A 183 -10.43 13.12 19.47
N VAL A 184 -11.13 13.03 20.59
CA VAL A 184 -11.20 14.11 21.58
C VAL A 184 -10.08 13.86 22.59
N PRO A 185 -9.11 14.78 22.75
CA PRO A 185 -8.02 14.58 23.71
C PRO A 185 -8.55 14.38 25.13
N MET A 186 -7.99 13.39 25.85
CA MET A 186 -8.47 12.99 27.18
C MET A 186 -8.54 14.15 28.18
N GLN A 187 -7.64 15.12 28.06
CA GLN A 187 -7.57 16.31 28.90
C GLN A 187 -8.81 17.21 28.84
N PHE A 188 -9.67 17.09 27.82
CA PHE A 188 -10.93 17.83 27.74
C PHE A 188 -12.07 17.15 28.50
N SER A 189 -11.97 15.84 28.76
CA SER A 189 -13.05 15.04 29.36
C SER A 189 -13.49 15.48 30.75
N PRO A 190 -12.64 16.08 31.63
CA PRO A 190 -13.09 16.60 32.92
C PRO A 190 -13.86 17.93 32.85
N TYR A 191 -13.71 18.68 31.75
CA TYR A 191 -14.14 20.08 31.68
C TYR A 191 -15.25 20.32 30.66
N ILE A 192 -15.37 19.45 29.65
CA ILE A 192 -16.29 19.62 28.53
C ILE A 192 -16.92 18.26 28.21
N PRO A 193 -18.26 18.17 28.03
CA PRO A 193 -18.89 16.98 27.49
C PRO A 193 -18.21 16.54 26.18
N ARG A 194 -17.96 15.24 26.02
CA ARG A 194 -17.18 14.73 24.89
C ARG A 194 -17.85 15.02 23.56
N GLU A 195 -19.17 14.97 23.52
CA GLU A 195 -20.00 15.26 22.36
C GLU A 195 -19.82 16.72 21.90
N ASP A 196 -19.86 17.67 22.82
CA ASP A 196 -19.66 19.09 22.54
C ASP A 196 -18.23 19.35 22.03
N ALA A 197 -17.24 18.70 22.64
CA ALA A 197 -15.85 18.79 22.21
C ALA A 197 -15.68 18.20 20.79
N ALA A 198 -16.29 17.05 20.50
CA ALA A 198 -16.25 16.42 19.19
C ALA A 198 -16.86 17.31 18.10
N GLN A 199 -18.03 17.92 18.35
CA GLN A 199 -18.67 18.85 17.41
C GLN A 199 -17.78 20.07 17.10
N LYS A 200 -17.12 20.63 18.13
CA LYS A 200 -16.18 21.75 17.95
C LYS A 200 -14.97 21.35 17.10
N ILE A 201 -14.39 20.17 17.37
CA ILE A 201 -13.27 19.62 16.59
C ILE A 201 -13.69 19.38 15.14
N GLU A 202 -14.85 18.76 14.92
CA GLU A 202 -15.40 18.50 13.59
C GLU A 202 -15.58 19.79 12.79
N LYS A 203 -16.18 20.83 13.38
CA LYS A 203 -16.32 22.15 12.74
C LYS A 203 -14.96 22.76 12.37
N HIS A 204 -13.95 22.62 13.24
CA HIS A 204 -12.60 23.08 12.95
C HIS A 204 -11.96 22.29 11.79
N LEU A 205 -12.14 20.97 11.75
CA LEU A 205 -11.65 20.09 10.70
C LEU A 205 -12.32 20.36 9.35
N LEU A 206 -13.61 20.69 9.32
CA LEU A 206 -14.30 21.13 8.10
C LEU A 206 -13.65 22.41 7.52
N GLN A 207 -13.30 23.38 8.37
CA GLN A 207 -12.58 24.57 7.91
C GLN A 207 -11.16 24.25 7.44
N LYS A 208 -10.45 23.35 8.15
CA LYS A 208 -9.09 22.91 7.81
C LYS A 208 -9.07 22.20 6.45
N SER A 209 -9.98 21.25 6.25
CA SER A 209 -10.12 20.47 5.01
C SER A 209 -10.49 21.36 3.82
N ALA A 210 -11.42 22.31 3.98
CA ALA A 210 -11.76 23.27 2.93
C ALA A 210 -10.53 24.11 2.49
N LYS A 211 -9.72 24.59 3.44
CA LYS A 211 -8.47 25.30 3.13
C LYS A 211 -7.46 24.39 2.43
N PHE A 212 -7.36 23.13 2.86
CA PHE A 212 -6.46 22.14 2.28
C PHE A 212 -6.83 21.84 0.81
N PHE A 213 -8.09 21.49 0.52
CA PHE A 213 -8.54 21.20 -0.84
C PHE A 213 -8.48 22.40 -1.77
N ARG A 214 -8.73 23.62 -1.26
CA ARG A 214 -8.52 24.85 -2.05
C ARG A 214 -7.06 25.00 -2.50
N LYS A 215 -6.10 24.67 -1.65
CA LYS A 215 -4.67 24.70 -2.00
C LYS A 215 -4.26 23.60 -2.99
N LEU A 216 -5.04 22.53 -3.09
CA LEU A 216 -4.81 21.45 -4.08
C LEU A 216 -5.26 21.82 -5.50
N GLY A 217 -5.81 23.02 -5.73
CA GLY A 217 -6.25 23.44 -7.06
C GLY A 217 -7.69 23.06 -7.38
N GLY A 218 -8.52 22.77 -6.37
CA GLY A 218 -9.98 22.64 -6.54
C GLY A 218 -10.47 21.24 -6.93
N ALA A 219 -9.59 20.26 -7.13
CA ALA A 219 -9.99 18.85 -7.18
C ALA A 219 -10.33 18.36 -5.76
N VAL A 220 -11.62 18.42 -5.44
CA VAL A 220 -12.17 18.01 -4.14
C VAL A 220 -12.57 16.53 -4.24
N PRO A 221 -12.35 15.72 -3.19
CA PRO A 221 -12.99 14.41 -3.09
C PRO A 221 -14.52 14.54 -3.18
N GLU A 222 -15.19 13.51 -3.69
CA GLU A 222 -16.65 13.41 -3.69
C GLU A 222 -17.21 13.55 -2.28
N ASN A 223 -16.60 12.85 -1.32
CA ASN A 223 -16.96 12.96 0.09
C ASN A 223 -15.74 13.28 0.95
N ASN A 224 -15.98 14.11 1.97
CA ASN A 224 -15.03 14.41 3.02
C ASN A 224 -15.56 13.85 4.35
N GLN A 225 -15.16 12.62 4.67
CA GLN A 225 -15.63 11.90 5.85
C GLN A 225 -14.78 12.25 7.06
N LEU A 226 -15.41 12.89 8.06
CA LEU A 226 -14.84 13.11 9.38
C LEU A 226 -15.44 12.09 10.35
N ILE A 227 -14.62 11.18 10.88
CA ILE A 227 -15.10 10.06 11.70
C ILE A 227 -14.54 10.21 13.11
N TYR A 228 -15.43 10.29 14.10
CA TYR A 228 -15.03 10.32 15.50
C TYR A 228 -14.65 8.91 15.98
N ALA A 229 -13.41 8.74 16.44
CA ALA A 229 -12.88 7.47 16.94
C ALA A 229 -13.57 6.96 18.22
N LYS A 230 -14.21 7.86 18.98
CA LYS A 230 -14.88 7.58 20.27
C LYS A 230 -13.93 6.93 21.28
N ASP A 231 -14.16 5.65 21.57
CA ASP A 231 -13.49 4.80 22.54
C ASP A 231 -12.35 3.96 21.93
N ARG A 232 -12.11 4.09 20.62
CA ARG A 232 -11.08 3.35 19.88
C ARG A 232 -9.88 4.24 19.58
N SER A 233 -8.73 3.60 19.33
CA SER A 233 -7.62 4.28 18.66
C SER A 233 -8.01 4.69 17.23
N VAL A 234 -7.24 5.60 16.65
CA VAL A 234 -7.43 6.04 15.25
C VAL A 234 -7.33 4.84 14.29
N SER A 235 -6.30 4.00 14.46
CA SER A 235 -6.08 2.78 13.66
C SER A 235 -7.22 1.77 13.82
N GLN A 236 -7.62 1.45 15.05
CA GLN A 236 -8.74 0.55 15.32
C GLN A 236 -10.04 1.03 14.69
N ARG A 237 -10.31 2.34 14.75
CA ARG A 237 -11.49 2.89 14.08
C ARG A 237 -11.35 2.79 12.56
N PHE A 238 -10.15 3.02 12.02
CA PHE A 238 -9.89 2.92 10.59
C PHE A 238 -10.17 1.50 10.07
N LEU A 239 -9.65 0.48 10.74
CA LEU A 239 -9.89 -0.92 10.42
C LEU A 239 -11.39 -1.26 10.41
N VAL A 240 -12.14 -0.82 11.44
CA VAL A 240 -13.60 -1.01 11.51
C VAL A 240 -14.32 -0.39 10.31
N GLU A 241 -13.89 0.81 9.88
CA GLU A 241 -14.51 1.49 8.75
C GLU A 241 -14.13 0.85 7.41
N ILE A 242 -12.91 0.32 7.26
CA ILE A 242 -12.49 -0.47 6.09
C ILE A 242 -13.41 -1.69 5.94
N GLU A 243 -13.59 -2.49 6.99
CA GLU A 243 -14.44 -3.69 6.94
C GLU A 243 -15.91 -3.38 6.62
N LYS A 244 -16.40 -2.25 7.14
CA LYS A 244 -17.78 -1.81 6.93
C LYS A 244 -18.01 -1.30 5.52
N GLN A 245 -17.08 -0.53 4.98
CA GLN A 245 -17.30 0.24 3.75
C GLN A 245 -16.57 -0.32 2.52
N LYS A 246 -15.66 -1.29 2.73
CA LYS A 246 -14.92 -2.07 1.73
C LYS A 246 -14.43 -1.23 0.55
N PRO A 247 -13.57 -0.22 0.79
CA PRO A 247 -12.95 0.52 -0.31
C PRO A 247 -12.14 -0.43 -1.21
N ASP A 248 -12.03 -0.09 -2.48
CA ASP A 248 -11.27 -0.90 -3.44
C ASP A 248 -9.77 -0.57 -3.40
N LEU A 249 -9.42 0.61 -2.91
CA LEU A 249 -8.05 1.02 -2.63
C LEU A 249 -8.04 2.05 -1.49
N ILE A 250 -7.13 1.88 -0.55
CA ILE A 250 -6.81 2.87 0.47
C ILE A 250 -5.45 3.49 0.12
N ILE A 251 -5.37 4.81 0.14
CA ILE A 251 -4.16 5.58 -0.13
C ILE A 251 -3.80 6.37 1.11
N LEU A 252 -2.61 6.13 1.64
CA LEU A 252 -2.01 6.88 2.74
C LEU A 252 -0.72 7.55 2.27
N SER A 253 -0.34 8.61 2.96
CA SER A 253 1.00 9.17 2.86
C SER A 253 1.90 8.47 3.86
N ASP A 254 3.17 8.28 3.51
CA ASP A 254 4.14 7.72 4.45
C ASP A 254 4.34 8.57 5.71
N LYS A 255 3.97 9.87 5.67
CA LYS A 255 4.18 10.86 6.74
C LYS A 255 2.91 11.65 7.02
N GLY A 256 2.78 12.09 8.27
CA GLY A 256 1.74 13.01 8.73
C GLY A 256 2.30 14.37 9.18
N GLY A 257 1.44 15.22 9.72
CA GLY A 257 1.75 16.55 10.23
C GLY A 257 2.45 16.54 11.59
N SER A 258 2.42 15.41 12.31
CA SER A 258 3.11 15.21 13.59
C SER A 258 4.52 14.63 13.43
N ASN A 259 4.97 14.31 12.21
CA ASN A 259 6.29 13.72 12.00
C ASN A 259 7.38 14.81 12.15
N ILE A 260 8.14 14.74 13.25
CA ILE A 260 9.22 15.69 13.59
C ILE A 260 10.51 15.38 12.81
N SER A 261 10.69 14.13 12.36
CA SER A 261 11.86 13.67 11.60
C SER A 261 11.48 13.20 10.20
N SER A 262 12.33 13.51 9.21
CA SER A 262 12.20 13.04 7.83
C SER A 262 12.35 11.53 7.66
N LEU A 263 12.82 10.82 8.69
CA LEU A 263 13.03 9.36 8.69
C LEU A 263 11.83 8.57 9.23
N LEU A 264 10.85 9.23 9.85
CA LEU A 264 9.73 8.55 10.51
C LEU A 264 8.57 8.34 9.54
N ILE A 265 8.02 7.12 9.56
CA ILE A 265 6.71 6.81 8.98
C ILE A 265 5.62 7.31 9.95
N GLY A 266 4.48 7.77 9.42
CA GLY A 266 3.33 8.15 10.23
C GLY A 266 2.77 6.92 10.95
N SER A 267 2.44 7.06 12.24
CA SER A 267 2.02 5.92 13.08
C SER A 267 0.81 5.19 12.51
N LEU A 268 -0.21 5.90 12.01
CA LEU A 268 -1.37 5.28 11.38
C LEU A 268 -0.99 4.45 10.15
N THR A 269 -0.06 4.96 9.34
CA THR A 269 0.41 4.27 8.13
C THR A 269 1.16 3.00 8.49
N GLU A 270 2.03 3.07 9.50
CA GLU A 270 2.78 1.90 10.00
C GLU A 270 1.84 0.86 10.60
N GLU A 271 0.97 1.26 11.53
CA GLU A 271 -0.01 0.38 12.17
C GLU A 271 -0.90 -0.31 11.12
N LEU A 272 -1.45 0.41 10.14
CA LEU A 272 -2.33 -0.22 9.14
C LEU A 272 -1.58 -1.11 8.14
N PHE A 273 -0.30 -0.87 7.89
CA PHE A 273 0.49 -1.66 6.95
C PHE A 273 0.93 -3.01 7.52
N GLU A 274 1.00 -3.12 8.85
CA GLU A 274 1.26 -4.37 9.57
C GLU A 274 -0.01 -5.24 9.75
N GLU A 275 -1.18 -4.68 9.51
CA GLU A 275 -2.47 -5.38 9.65
C GLU A 275 -2.82 -6.22 8.41
N SER A 276 -3.64 -7.26 8.62
CA SER A 276 -4.27 -7.98 7.51
C SER A 276 -5.58 -7.29 7.13
N LEU A 277 -5.57 -6.59 6.01
CA LEU A 277 -6.68 -5.76 5.54
C LEU A 277 -7.57 -6.55 4.57
N SER A 278 -8.85 -6.19 4.49
CA SER A 278 -9.75 -6.65 3.41
C SER A 278 -9.59 -5.86 2.10
N SER A 279 -8.86 -4.74 2.13
CA SER A 279 -8.68 -3.82 1.02
C SER A 279 -7.19 -3.54 0.77
N PRO A 280 -6.76 -3.34 -0.49
CA PRO A 280 -5.41 -2.90 -0.82
C PRO A 280 -5.03 -1.58 -0.14
N LEU A 281 -3.80 -1.48 0.35
CA LEU A 281 -3.24 -0.29 0.98
C LEU A 281 -2.00 0.21 0.24
N LEU A 282 -2.14 1.36 -0.42
CA LEU A 282 -1.06 2.10 -1.06
C LEU A 282 -0.50 3.15 -0.11
N VAL A 283 0.81 3.07 0.14
CA VAL A 283 1.56 4.11 0.82
C VAL A 283 2.38 4.90 -0.20
N VAL A 284 2.03 6.17 -0.36
CA VAL A 284 2.69 7.09 -1.28
C VAL A 284 3.88 7.78 -0.59
N LYS A 285 5.03 7.78 -1.24
CA LYS A 285 6.28 8.44 -0.79
C LYS A 285 6.40 9.89 -1.23
#